data_AF-A0A959IRM0-F1
#
_entry.id   AF-A0A959IRM0-F1
#
_cell.length_a   1.000
_cell.length_b   1.000
_cell.length_c   1.000
_cell.angle_alpha   90.00
_cell.angle_beta   90.00
_cell.angle_gamma   90.00
#
_symmetry.space_group_name_H-M   'P 1'
#
loop_
_entity.id
_entity.type
_entity.pdbx_description
1 polymer ?
#
loop_
_entity_poly.entity_id
_entity_poly.type
_entity_poly.pdbx_seq_one_letter_code
_entity_poly.pdbx_strand_id
1 'polypeptide(L)'
;MRFALLAGLFLVSGWLCAENPPVALPNGSTAPNFTLTDLDGVSHTLYDYLDQGKTVVIDFSATWCGPCWNYHNTHILNDLYDQYGPDGTDEVMVFFVEGDPSTPVSSLYGGPGSQGNWVAGTSYPIMDDPTGSVASAYSISYFPTLYAICPNRKVYEPGQVSLQSWVNWISSCSLDESHLTADANCFGEASGSIDLSVTGGYGGISYHWSNGTTTQDLSNISPGTYACTITEGQGHSIETPTMTVGAPSLLVPQTNFVIDVLCAGEATGTAAVTAVGGTPGYLFQWSNGISGQVISNVSGGNYVVTVTDNHGCQATHTLAVGEPAPLQVTPQATSANCGNSDGILLVTVQGGTYPYLYDIGKGPQPNPLFLNLSAGD
;
A
#
# COMPACT_ATOMS: atom_id res chain seq x y z
N MET A 1 -38.84 18.46 58.60
CA MET A 1 -38.17 18.15 57.30
C MET A 1 -36.90 18.98 57.27
N ARG A 2 -35.80 18.42 57.80
CA ARG A 2 -34.64 17.85 57.07
C ARG A 2 -33.97 18.85 56.12
N PHE A 3 -32.68 19.17 56.17
CA PHE A 3 -31.60 19.18 57.18
C PHE A 3 -30.44 19.91 56.47
N ALA A 4 -29.67 20.76 57.18
CA ALA A 4 -28.41 21.29 56.67
C ALA A 4 -27.29 20.25 56.80
N LEU A 5 -26.29 20.25 55.92
CA LEU A 5 -24.96 19.71 56.24
C LEU A 5 -23.82 20.49 55.54
N LEU A 6 -22.97 21.07 56.40
CA LEU A 6 -21.55 21.28 56.16
C LEU A 6 -20.87 19.91 55.95
N ALA A 7 -19.84 19.86 55.10
CA ALA A 7 -18.70 18.96 55.27
C ALA A 7 -17.45 19.82 54.96
N GLY A 8 -16.46 20.00 55.84
CA GLY A 8 -16.02 19.15 56.93
C GLY A 8 -14.65 18.61 56.57
N LEU A 9 -13.62 19.39 56.87
CA LEU A 9 -12.22 18.98 56.86
C LEU A 9 -12.07 17.70 57.70
N PHE A 10 -11.58 16.61 57.11
CA PHE A 10 -11.02 15.47 57.84
C PHE A 10 -9.55 15.34 57.47
N LEU A 11 -8.68 15.75 58.41
CA LEU A 11 -7.34 15.18 58.53
C LEU A 11 -7.51 13.72 58.96
N VAL A 12 -7.18 12.78 58.08
CA VAL A 12 -6.82 11.42 58.49
C VAL A 12 -5.42 11.16 57.98
N SER A 13 -4.47 11.20 58.91
CA SER A 13 -3.18 10.53 58.79
C SER A 13 -3.44 9.05 58.50
N GLY A 14 -3.12 8.59 57.30
CA GLY A 14 -3.32 7.19 56.95
C GLY A 14 -2.71 6.90 55.60
N TRP A 15 -1.48 6.37 55.61
CA TRP A 15 -0.93 5.60 54.51
C TRP A 15 -1.95 4.59 54.01
N LEU A 16 -2.51 4.80 52.82
CA LEU A 16 -3.21 3.77 52.06
C LEU A 16 -2.84 3.96 50.59
N CYS A 17 -1.81 3.22 50.18
CA CYS A 17 -1.49 2.95 48.79
C CYS A 17 -2.69 2.24 48.15
N ALA A 18 -3.44 2.97 47.34
CA ALA A 18 -4.26 2.40 46.26
C ALA A 18 -4.03 3.32 45.06
N GLU A 19 -2.83 3.23 44.50
CA GLU A 19 -2.41 3.99 43.33
C GLU A 19 -3.17 3.48 42.11
N ASN A 20 -4.24 4.18 41.72
CA ASN A 20 -4.61 4.22 40.31
C ASN A 20 -3.48 4.97 39.59
N PRO A 21 -2.91 4.42 38.50
CA PRO A 21 -1.84 5.10 37.81
C PRO A 21 -2.32 6.45 37.28
N PRO A 22 -1.48 7.49 37.31
CA PRO A 22 -1.81 8.78 36.71
C PRO A 22 -2.19 8.59 35.25
N VAL A 23 -3.21 9.30 34.78
CA VAL A 23 -3.49 9.41 33.34
C VAL A 23 -2.42 10.33 32.75
N ALA A 24 -1.25 9.77 32.47
CA ALA A 24 -0.29 10.39 31.58
C ALA A 24 -0.86 10.30 30.16
N LEU A 25 -0.75 11.38 29.38
CA LEU A 25 -0.97 11.33 27.95
C LEU A 25 0.39 10.98 27.31
N PRO A 26 0.69 9.70 27.03
CA PRO A 26 2.05 9.32 26.68
C PRO A 26 2.48 10.00 25.39
N ASN A 27 3.75 10.39 25.30
CA ASN A 27 4.32 10.94 24.07
C ASN A 27 4.01 10.03 22.85
N GLY A 28 3.48 10.61 21.77
CA GLY A 28 3.04 9.91 20.55
C GLY A 28 1.65 9.26 20.62
N SER A 29 0.99 9.28 21.78
CA SER A 29 -0.40 8.82 21.91
C SER A 29 -1.39 9.77 21.23
N THR A 30 -2.60 9.28 20.96
CA THR A 30 -3.69 10.15 20.50
C THR A 30 -4.39 10.76 21.71
N ALA A 31 -4.49 12.09 21.75
CA ALA A 31 -5.17 12.80 22.81
C ALA A 31 -6.67 12.47 22.83
N PRO A 32 -7.26 12.11 23.99
CA PRO A 32 -8.70 12.04 24.12
C PRO A 32 -9.30 13.45 23.95
N ASN A 33 -10.52 13.54 23.41
CA ASN A 33 -11.21 14.82 23.41
C ASN A 33 -11.64 15.15 24.85
N PHE A 34 -11.36 16.38 25.30
CA PHE A 34 -11.78 16.87 26.62
C PHE A 34 -12.20 18.33 26.51
N THR A 35 -12.88 18.81 27.54
CA THR A 35 -13.33 20.21 27.63
C THR A 35 -12.75 20.87 28.88
N LEU A 36 -12.23 22.08 28.72
CA LEU A 36 -11.77 22.95 29.78
C LEU A 36 -12.74 24.12 29.93
N THR A 37 -12.92 24.65 31.13
CA THR A 37 -13.72 25.87 31.34
C THR A 37 -12.83 26.95 31.93
N ASP A 38 -12.73 28.10 31.27
CA ASP A 38 -11.88 29.21 31.71
C ASP A 38 -12.48 29.97 32.92
N LEU A 39 -11.72 30.94 33.43
CA LEU A 39 -12.14 31.81 34.55
C LEU A 39 -13.37 32.67 34.24
N ASP A 40 -13.65 32.93 32.96
CA ASP A 40 -14.82 33.68 32.53
C ASP A 40 -16.06 32.78 32.35
N GLY A 41 -15.90 31.46 32.56
CA GLY A 41 -16.95 30.46 32.47
C GLY A 41 -17.19 29.94 31.05
N VAL A 42 -16.29 30.22 30.11
CA VAL A 42 -16.36 29.76 28.72
C VAL A 42 -15.78 28.35 28.62
N SER A 43 -16.51 27.46 27.95
CA SER A 43 -16.04 26.09 27.70
C SER A 43 -15.26 25.98 26.39
N HIS A 44 -14.16 25.23 26.44
CA HIS A 44 -13.18 25.04 25.38
C HIS A 44 -12.98 23.55 25.14
N THR A 45 -13.49 23.02 24.02
CA THR A 45 -13.32 21.61 23.67
C THR A 45 -12.07 21.43 22.80
N LEU A 46 -11.18 20.50 23.16
CA LEU A 46 -9.90 20.29 22.49
C LEU A 46 -10.06 20.12 20.98
N TYR A 47 -10.93 19.20 20.54
CA TYR A 47 -11.05 18.88 19.11
C TYR A 47 -11.59 20.05 18.29
N ASP A 48 -12.33 20.99 18.89
CA ASP A 48 -12.76 22.19 18.17
C ASP A 48 -11.56 23.04 17.75
N TYR A 49 -10.51 23.11 18.58
CA TYR A 49 -9.27 23.80 18.24
C TYR A 49 -8.42 23.01 17.23
N LEU A 50 -8.28 21.71 17.45
CA LEU A 50 -7.49 20.86 16.55
C LEU A 50 -8.10 20.78 15.14
N ASP A 51 -9.43 20.74 15.04
CA ASP A 51 -10.16 20.71 13.76
C ASP A 51 -10.16 22.08 13.05
N GLN A 52 -9.89 23.17 13.78
CA GLN A 52 -9.52 24.48 13.19
C GLN A 52 -8.05 24.51 12.72
N GLY A 53 -7.32 23.41 12.90
CA GLY A 53 -5.92 23.29 12.58
C GLY A 53 -5.00 23.75 13.69
N LYS A 54 -5.46 24.16 14.89
CA LYS A 54 -4.61 24.76 15.93
C LYS A 54 -3.84 23.72 16.74
N THR A 55 -2.60 24.03 17.12
CA THR A 55 -1.88 23.28 18.17
C THR A 55 -2.34 23.76 19.53
N VAL A 56 -2.69 22.82 20.42
CA VAL A 56 -3.09 23.13 21.79
C VAL A 56 -1.96 22.78 22.75
N VAL A 57 -1.49 23.78 23.49
CA VAL A 57 -0.48 23.65 24.54
C VAL A 57 -1.17 23.75 25.90
N ILE A 58 -0.90 22.80 26.78
CA ILE A 58 -1.51 22.72 28.11
C ILE A 58 -0.41 22.66 29.16
N ASP A 59 -0.32 23.72 29.94
CA ASP A 59 0.59 23.82 31.07
C ASP A 59 -0.15 23.51 32.37
N PHE A 60 0.17 22.37 32.96
CA PHE A 60 -0.23 21.96 34.31
C PHE A 60 0.78 22.51 35.31
N SER A 61 0.74 23.81 35.55
CA SER A 61 1.61 24.46 36.53
C SER A 61 0.91 24.58 37.88
N ALA A 62 1.49 23.92 38.89
CA ALA A 62 1.32 24.32 40.28
C ALA A 62 2.35 25.42 40.58
N THR A 63 2.00 26.40 41.41
CA THR A 63 2.88 27.52 41.85
C THR A 63 4.29 27.12 42.36
N TRP A 64 4.58 25.83 42.53
CA TRP A 64 5.83 25.29 43.07
C TRP A 64 6.42 24.06 42.31
N CYS A 65 6.20 23.90 41.00
CA CYS A 65 6.89 22.83 40.24
C CYS A 65 8.31 23.23 39.78
N GLY A 66 9.32 22.44 40.19
CA GLY A 66 10.72 22.66 39.79
C GLY A 66 10.96 22.61 38.27
N PRO A 67 10.41 21.65 37.51
CA PRO A 67 10.57 21.57 36.06
C PRO A 67 9.82 22.65 35.24
N CYS A 68 8.67 23.14 35.74
CA CYS A 68 7.90 24.21 35.09
C CYS A 68 8.54 25.60 35.29
N TRP A 69 9.38 25.75 36.32
CA TRP A 69 10.13 26.96 36.64
C TRP A 69 10.87 27.56 35.43
N ASN A 70 11.44 26.71 34.58
CA ASN A 70 12.19 27.17 33.40
C ASN A 70 11.26 27.70 32.30
N TYR A 71 10.10 27.10 32.07
CA TYR A 71 9.15 27.57 31.05
C TYR A 71 8.56 28.93 31.44
N HIS A 72 8.28 29.13 32.73
CA HIS A 72 7.68 30.37 33.23
C HIS A 72 8.70 31.53 33.26
N ASN A 73 9.95 31.26 33.67
CA ASN A 73 10.98 32.31 33.74
C ASN A 73 11.65 32.63 32.40
N THR A 74 11.55 31.75 31.40
CA THR A 74 12.03 32.04 30.05
C THR A 74 11.01 32.81 29.22
N HIS A 75 9.78 33.01 29.72
CA HIS A 75 8.66 33.60 28.99
C HIS A 75 8.28 32.87 27.68
N ILE A 76 8.79 31.65 27.47
CA ILE A 76 8.63 30.93 26.20
C ILE A 76 7.17 30.67 25.81
N LEU A 77 6.29 30.41 26.77
CA LEU A 77 4.85 30.23 26.51
C LEU A 77 4.15 31.54 26.17
N ASN A 78 4.59 32.65 26.76
CA ASN A 78 4.09 33.99 26.42
C ASN A 78 4.58 34.38 25.02
N ASP A 79 5.86 34.16 24.71
CA ASP A 79 6.43 34.42 23.38
C ASP A 79 5.71 33.57 22.31
N LEU A 80 5.40 32.31 22.63
CA LEU A 80 4.62 31.42 21.76
C LEU A 80 3.20 31.95 21.55
N TYR A 81 2.52 32.40 22.60
CA TYR A 81 1.17 32.96 22.52
C TYR A 81 1.15 34.31 21.79
N ASP A 82 2.11 35.19 22.05
CA ASP A 82 2.18 36.51 21.41
C ASP A 82 2.46 36.38 19.90
N GLN A 83 3.31 35.43 19.51
CA GLN A 83 3.68 35.23 18.11
C GLN A 83 2.68 34.36 17.34
N TYR A 84 2.21 33.27 17.96
CA TYR A 84 1.41 32.24 17.29
C TYR A 84 0.00 32.07 17.86
N GLY A 85 -0.33 32.77 18.95
CA GLY A 85 -1.68 32.76 19.53
C GLY A 85 -2.70 33.57 18.75
N PRO A 86 -3.91 33.77 19.30
CA PRO A 86 -5.03 34.45 18.64
C PRO A 86 -4.72 35.86 18.11
N ASP A 87 -3.81 36.57 18.78
CA ASP A 87 -3.39 37.92 18.40
C ASP A 87 -2.18 37.93 17.42
N GLY A 88 -1.59 36.76 17.17
CA GLY A 88 -0.47 36.51 16.26
C GLY A 88 -0.91 35.82 14.97
N THR A 89 -0.34 34.65 14.66
CA THR A 89 -0.73 33.83 13.50
C THR A 89 -2.00 32.98 13.72
N ASP A 90 -2.53 32.95 14.95
CA ASP A 90 -3.68 32.14 15.39
C ASP A 90 -3.52 30.62 15.17
N GLU A 91 -2.27 30.14 15.30
CA GLU A 91 -1.90 28.75 15.11
C GLU A 91 -1.83 27.95 16.42
N VAL A 92 -1.66 28.63 17.56
CA VAL A 92 -1.46 28.02 18.87
C VAL A 92 -2.53 28.50 19.85
N MET A 93 -3.06 27.58 20.65
CA MET A 93 -3.84 27.93 21.83
C MET A 93 -3.12 27.43 23.07
N VAL A 94 -2.91 28.32 24.05
CA VAL A 94 -2.23 27.98 25.31
C VAL A 94 -3.26 28.02 26.45
N PHE A 95 -3.36 26.91 27.19
CA PHE A 95 -4.15 26.80 28.41
C PHE A 95 -3.23 26.65 29.61
N PHE A 96 -3.42 27.51 30.60
CA PHE A 96 -2.78 27.39 31.91
C PHE A 96 -3.78 26.77 32.89
N VAL A 97 -3.45 25.59 33.42
CA VAL A 97 -4.33 24.80 34.29
C VAL A 97 -3.69 24.68 35.68
N GLU A 98 -4.26 25.39 36.66
CA GLU A 98 -3.89 25.26 38.07
C GLU A 98 -4.84 24.28 38.77
N GLY A 99 -4.27 23.24 39.37
CA GLY A 99 -5.02 22.16 40.03
C GLY A 99 -5.47 22.52 41.45
N ASP A 100 -4.88 23.54 42.07
CA ASP A 100 -5.27 24.00 43.41
C ASP A 100 -6.24 25.21 43.34
N PRO A 101 -7.53 25.02 43.68
CA PRO A 101 -8.52 26.10 43.65
C PRO A 101 -8.28 27.17 44.72
N SER A 102 -7.39 26.93 45.68
CA SER A 102 -7.02 27.88 46.73
C SER A 102 -5.89 28.82 46.34
N THR A 103 -5.22 28.57 45.21
CA THR A 103 -4.15 29.41 44.67
C THR A 103 -4.74 30.67 44.02
N PRO A 104 -4.46 31.89 44.53
CA PRO A 104 -4.87 33.11 43.86
C PRO A 104 -4.28 33.18 42.43
N VAL A 105 -5.07 33.62 41.45
CA VAL A 105 -4.60 33.86 40.07
C VAL A 105 -3.42 34.83 40.05
N SER A 106 -3.39 35.80 40.98
CA SER A 106 -2.27 36.74 41.15
C SER A 106 -0.96 36.11 41.62
N SER A 107 -1.00 34.90 42.18
CA SER A 107 0.17 34.13 42.60
C SER A 107 0.60 33.07 41.61
N LEU A 108 -0.22 32.79 40.58
CA LEU A 108 0.26 32.10 39.38
C LEU A 108 1.32 32.99 38.73
N TYR A 109 2.45 32.41 38.34
CA TYR A 109 3.52 33.16 37.72
C TYR A 109 3.01 33.75 36.39
N GLY A 110 2.75 35.06 36.42
CA GLY A 110 2.06 35.77 35.34
C GLY A 110 1.07 36.83 35.83
N GLY A 111 1.40 37.57 36.90
CA GLY A 111 0.60 38.73 37.32
C GLY A 111 0.24 39.67 36.15
N PRO A 112 -0.75 40.57 36.33
CA PRO A 112 -1.52 41.23 35.25
C PRO A 112 -0.62 41.68 34.09
N GLY A 113 -0.58 40.87 33.03
CA GLY A 113 0.42 41.00 31.96
C GLY A 113 0.88 39.69 31.30
N SER A 114 0.47 38.52 31.81
CA SER A 114 0.55 37.25 31.06
C SER A 114 -0.66 37.11 30.12
N GLN A 115 -0.44 36.62 28.89
CA GLN A 115 -1.49 36.42 27.89
C GLN A 115 -1.81 34.92 27.76
N GLY A 116 -3.09 34.56 27.73
CA GLY A 116 -3.57 33.17 27.65
C GLY A 116 -4.89 32.93 28.41
N ASN A 117 -5.57 31.81 28.12
CA ASN A 117 -6.79 31.43 28.83
C ASN A 117 -6.44 30.70 30.13
N TRP A 118 -6.85 31.32 31.25
CA TRP A 118 -6.64 30.78 32.58
C TRP A 118 -7.81 29.90 32.98
N VAL A 119 -7.52 28.70 33.46
CA VAL A 119 -8.51 27.76 34.00
C VAL A 119 -8.20 27.57 35.48
N ALA A 120 -9.07 28.04 36.37
CA ALA A 120 -8.99 27.73 37.80
C ALA A 120 -10.31 27.15 38.30
N GLY A 121 -10.22 26.23 39.27
CA GLY A 121 -11.39 25.80 40.03
C GLY A 121 -12.08 24.52 39.57
N THR A 122 -11.51 23.75 38.66
CA THR A 122 -11.93 22.37 38.46
C THR A 122 -10.93 21.45 39.14
N SER A 123 -11.42 20.50 39.94
CA SER A 123 -10.68 19.25 40.12
C SER A 123 -10.22 18.81 38.73
N TYR A 124 -8.93 18.51 38.56
CA TYR A 124 -8.23 18.04 37.34
C TYR A 124 -9.12 17.87 36.09
N PRO A 125 -8.70 18.37 34.91
CA PRO A 125 -9.52 18.31 33.70
C PRO A 125 -10.19 16.95 33.58
N ILE A 126 -11.52 16.96 33.55
CA ILE A 126 -12.31 15.75 33.40
C ILE A 126 -12.04 15.25 31.98
N MET A 127 -11.04 14.39 31.85
CA MET A 127 -10.85 13.58 30.66
C MET A 127 -12.00 12.58 30.67
N ASP A 128 -13.06 12.89 29.93
CA ASP A 128 -14.18 11.97 29.75
C ASP A 128 -13.66 10.72 29.01
N ASP A 129 -13.39 9.68 29.80
CA ASP A 129 -13.28 8.31 29.31
C ASP A 129 -14.64 7.92 28.69
N PRO A 130 -14.69 7.38 27.46
CA PRO A 130 -15.91 6.87 26.85
C PRO A 130 -16.65 5.79 27.67
N THR A 131 -16.07 5.27 28.76
CA THR A 131 -16.76 4.38 29.70
C THR A 131 -17.64 5.09 30.74
N GLY A 132 -17.62 6.43 30.80
CA GLY A 132 -18.57 7.24 31.56
C GLY A 132 -18.48 7.04 33.06
N SER A 133 -17.55 7.74 33.71
CA SER A 133 -17.64 8.31 35.07
C SER A 133 -16.25 8.50 35.64
N VAL A 134 -15.86 9.72 36.00
CA VAL A 134 -14.95 9.97 37.14
C VAL A 134 -14.82 11.46 37.43
N ALA A 135 -15.61 11.92 38.40
CA ALA A 135 -15.32 13.12 39.17
C ALA A 135 -14.39 12.76 40.34
N SER A 136 -13.39 13.60 40.61
CA SER A 136 -12.69 13.78 41.90
C SER A 136 -11.61 12.79 42.41
N ALA A 137 -10.95 11.95 41.60
CA ALA A 137 -10.04 10.93 42.14
C ALA A 137 -8.67 10.75 41.45
N TYR A 138 -7.96 11.84 41.11
CA TYR A 138 -6.63 11.75 40.49
C TYR A 138 -5.53 12.38 41.34
N SER A 139 -4.47 11.62 41.61
CA SER A 139 -3.19 12.08 42.17
C SER A 139 -2.08 11.86 41.15
N ILE A 140 -1.46 12.95 40.67
CA ILE A 140 -0.40 12.92 39.67
C ILE A 140 0.96 12.87 40.39
N SER A 141 1.73 11.80 40.20
CA SER A 141 3.01 11.56 40.89
C SER A 141 4.25 11.60 39.95
N TYR A 142 4.05 11.82 38.64
CA TYR A 142 5.15 11.90 37.66
C TYR A 142 4.84 12.98 36.61
N PHE A 143 5.73 13.97 36.47
CA PHE A 143 5.53 15.18 35.68
C PHE A 143 6.15 15.07 34.27
N PRO A 144 5.33 15.27 33.23
CA PRO A 144 5.46 16.41 32.33
C PRO A 144 4.47 17.48 32.81
N THR A 145 4.97 18.68 33.12
CA THR A 145 4.12 19.83 33.47
C THR A 145 3.47 20.45 32.23
N LEU A 146 3.78 19.96 31.04
CA LEU A 146 3.45 20.60 29.77
C LEU A 146 3.16 19.53 28.72
N TYR A 147 2.02 19.66 28.05
CA TYR A 147 1.67 18.87 26.88
C TYR A 147 1.47 19.79 25.69
N ALA A 148 1.84 19.31 24.52
CA ALA A 148 1.36 19.88 23.28
C ALA A 148 0.66 18.83 22.44
N ILE A 149 -0.45 19.25 21.85
CA ILE A 149 -1.34 18.39 21.09
C ILE A 149 -1.50 19.04 19.72
N CYS A 150 -0.98 18.37 18.71
CA CYS A 150 -1.00 18.90 17.35
C CYS A 150 -2.35 18.62 16.68
N PRO A 151 -2.65 19.28 15.55
CA PRO A 151 -3.88 19.06 14.78
C PRO A 151 -4.13 17.61 14.36
N ASN A 152 -3.06 16.82 14.15
CA ASN A 152 -3.16 15.37 13.95
C ASN A 152 -3.53 14.58 15.23
N ARG A 153 -3.88 15.27 16.32
CA ARG A 153 -4.31 14.77 17.63
C ARG A 153 -3.24 14.02 18.40
N LYS A 154 -1.97 14.05 17.96
CA LYS A 154 -0.87 13.41 18.67
C LYS A 154 -0.39 14.28 19.83
N VAL A 155 -0.21 13.62 20.97
CA VAL A 155 0.35 14.22 22.18
C VAL A 155 1.86 14.19 22.07
N TYR A 156 2.49 15.28 22.46
CA TYR A 156 3.90 15.34 22.69
C TYR A 156 4.20 15.87 24.08
N GLU A 157 5.18 15.22 24.70
CA GLU A 157 5.77 15.68 25.94
C GLU A 157 7.06 16.43 25.61
N PRO A 158 6.99 17.77 25.50
CA PRO A 158 8.17 18.59 25.29
C PRO A 158 9.13 18.41 26.47
N GLY A 159 10.26 17.76 26.20
CA GLY A 159 11.44 17.92 27.05
C GLY A 159 11.83 19.40 27.13
N GLN A 160 12.76 19.76 28.02
CA GLN A 160 13.25 21.13 28.15
C GLN A 160 13.95 21.57 26.85
N VAL A 161 13.22 22.14 25.90
CA VAL A 161 13.69 22.53 24.57
C VAL A 161 13.49 24.03 24.33
N SER A 162 14.30 24.62 23.44
CA SER A 162 14.26 26.06 23.13
C SER A 162 12.97 26.47 22.37
N LEU A 163 12.64 27.76 22.34
CA LEU A 163 11.49 28.30 21.57
C LEU A 163 11.56 27.88 20.09
N GLN A 164 12.74 27.95 19.47
CA GLN A 164 12.91 27.53 18.08
C GLN A 164 12.70 26.03 17.90
N SER A 165 13.12 25.21 18.88
CA SER A 165 12.86 23.77 18.86
C SER A 165 11.36 23.47 18.97
N TRP A 166 10.63 24.27 19.75
CA TRP A 166 9.18 24.23 19.87
C TRP A 166 8.49 24.59 18.56
N VAL A 167 8.84 25.72 17.94
CA VAL A 167 8.29 26.16 16.66
C VAL A 167 8.55 25.13 15.57
N ASN A 168 9.80 24.64 15.46
CA ASN A 168 10.16 23.60 14.49
C ASN A 168 9.36 22.30 14.73
N TRP A 169 9.06 21.98 15.98
CA TRP A 169 8.29 20.80 16.34
C TRP A 169 6.79 20.96 16.03
N ILE A 170 6.18 22.10 16.39
CA ILE A 170 4.79 22.44 16.04
C ILE A 170 4.60 22.38 14.52
N SER A 171 5.57 22.90 13.77
CA SER A 171 5.57 22.86 12.31
C SER A 171 5.72 21.46 11.69
N SER A 172 6.26 20.49 12.43
CA SER A 172 6.51 19.14 11.92
C SER A 172 5.46 18.11 12.35
N CYS A 173 4.60 18.44 13.30
CA CYS A 173 3.56 17.56 13.81
C CYS A 173 2.13 17.99 13.40
N SER A 174 1.97 19.01 12.55
CA SER A 174 0.64 19.50 12.15
C SER A 174 -0.11 18.52 11.26
N LEU A 175 0.61 17.81 10.40
CA LEU A 175 0.07 16.86 9.42
C LEU A 175 0.39 15.42 9.84
N ASP A 176 -0.52 14.51 9.54
CA ASP A 176 -0.26 13.07 9.55
C ASP A 176 -0.77 12.45 8.26
N GLU A 177 -0.11 11.40 7.79
CA GLU A 177 -0.43 10.74 6.54
C GLU A 177 -0.49 9.23 6.68
N SER A 178 -1.39 8.63 5.92
CA SER A 178 -1.38 7.21 5.64
C SER A 178 -1.72 7.00 4.18
N HIS A 179 -1.29 5.87 3.63
CA HIS A 179 -1.50 5.58 2.22
C HIS A 179 -1.80 4.12 1.96
N LEU A 180 -2.48 3.87 0.84
CA LEU A 180 -2.64 2.56 0.25
C LEU A 180 -2.13 2.60 -1.18
N THR A 181 -1.31 1.62 -1.54
CA THR A 181 -0.81 1.46 -2.91
C THR A 181 -1.53 0.32 -3.61
N ALA A 182 -1.78 0.49 -4.90
CA ALA A 182 -2.20 -0.59 -5.80
C ALA A 182 -1.21 -0.69 -6.96
N ASP A 183 -0.68 -1.89 -7.16
CA ASP A 183 0.24 -2.21 -8.25
C ASP A 183 -0.45 -2.13 -9.61
N ALA A 184 0.34 -1.91 -10.66
CA ALA A 184 -0.19 -1.96 -12.02
C ALA A 184 -0.60 -3.40 -12.40
N ASN A 185 -1.68 -3.52 -13.16
CA ASN A 185 -2.26 -4.80 -13.56
C ASN A 185 -1.34 -5.62 -14.48
N CYS A 186 -0.65 -4.94 -15.40
CA CYS A 186 0.20 -5.56 -16.41
C CYS A 186 1.60 -4.96 -16.42
N PHE A 187 2.57 -5.78 -16.85
CA PHE A 187 3.95 -5.33 -17.02
C PHE A 187 4.04 -4.13 -17.96
N GLY A 188 4.59 -3.02 -17.46
CA GLY A 188 4.82 -1.81 -18.24
C GLY A 188 3.60 -0.90 -18.45
N GLU A 189 2.43 -1.25 -17.90
CA GLU A 189 1.26 -0.39 -17.95
C GLU A 189 1.22 0.64 -16.82
N ALA A 190 0.50 1.74 -17.05
CA ALA A 190 0.25 2.79 -16.06
C ALA A 190 -1.14 2.64 -15.45
N SER A 191 -1.39 1.52 -14.77
CA SER A 191 -2.68 1.22 -14.13
C SER A 191 -2.62 1.18 -12.61
N GLY A 192 -1.45 1.46 -12.01
CA GLY A 192 -1.31 1.54 -10.56
C GLY A 192 -1.92 2.82 -9.98
N SER A 193 -2.02 2.87 -8.65
CA SER A 193 -2.54 4.02 -7.91
C SER A 193 -1.95 4.15 -6.51
N ILE A 194 -2.03 5.36 -5.97
CA ILE A 194 -1.75 5.67 -4.57
C ILE A 194 -2.93 6.48 -4.05
N ASP A 195 -3.60 5.96 -3.01
CA ASP A 195 -4.65 6.61 -2.25
C ASP A 195 -4.03 7.18 -0.98
N LEU A 196 -4.00 8.52 -0.85
CA LEU A 196 -3.33 9.24 0.22
C LEU A 196 -4.35 9.88 1.16
N SER A 197 -4.36 9.44 2.41
CA SER A 197 -5.18 10.01 3.48
C SER A 197 -4.35 10.93 4.36
N VAL A 198 -4.70 12.22 4.37
CA VAL A 198 -4.05 13.25 5.19
C VAL A 198 -5.00 13.74 6.27
N THR A 199 -4.49 13.92 7.49
CA THR A 199 -5.22 14.50 8.61
C THR A 199 -4.44 15.63 9.28
N GLY A 200 -5.16 16.50 9.98
CA GLY A 200 -4.60 17.69 10.60
C GLY A 200 -4.38 18.83 9.60
N GLY A 201 -3.39 19.65 9.91
CA GLY A 201 -2.98 20.82 9.14
C GLY A 201 -3.85 22.06 9.30
N TYR A 202 -3.33 23.20 8.85
CA TYR A 202 -3.98 24.49 8.90
C TYR A 202 -4.44 24.91 7.48
N GLY A 203 -5.72 25.27 7.32
CA GLY A 203 -6.24 25.80 6.05
C GLY A 203 -6.19 24.83 4.86
N GLY A 204 -5.90 25.36 3.65
CA GLY A 204 -5.90 24.56 2.42
C GLY A 204 -4.65 23.67 2.31
N ILE A 205 -4.86 22.37 2.08
CA ILE A 205 -3.78 21.40 1.86
C ILE A 205 -3.43 21.34 0.37
N SER A 206 -2.14 21.32 0.07
CA SER A 206 -1.58 21.17 -1.27
C SER A 206 -0.61 20.00 -1.32
N TYR A 207 -0.48 19.41 -2.51
CA TYR A 207 0.31 18.20 -2.75
C TYR A 207 1.32 18.47 -3.84
N HIS A 208 2.53 17.94 -3.68
CA HIS A 208 3.56 17.97 -4.70
C HIS A 208 4.27 16.61 -4.75
N TRP A 209 3.89 15.82 -5.75
CA TRP A 209 4.45 14.50 -5.98
C TRP A 209 5.80 14.57 -6.69
N SER A 210 6.64 13.56 -6.47
CA SER A 210 7.93 13.40 -7.16
C SER A 210 7.81 13.30 -8.69
N ASN A 211 6.63 12.95 -9.20
CA ASN A 211 6.30 12.94 -10.63
C ASN A 211 5.75 14.29 -11.15
N GLY A 212 5.67 15.33 -10.31
CA GLY A 212 5.18 16.67 -10.62
C GLY A 212 3.66 16.86 -10.52
N THR A 213 2.91 15.84 -10.12
CA THR A 213 1.45 15.93 -9.94
C THR A 213 1.10 16.68 -8.64
N THR A 214 -0.07 17.32 -8.60
CA THR A 214 -0.52 18.14 -7.45
C THR A 214 -1.89 17.75 -6.88
N THR A 215 -2.42 16.59 -7.29
CA THR A 215 -3.64 16.01 -6.70
C THR A 215 -3.30 15.26 -5.42
N GLN A 216 -4.29 15.09 -4.54
CA GLN A 216 -4.13 14.26 -3.34
C GLN A 216 -3.75 12.82 -3.71
N ASP A 217 -4.57 12.20 -4.55
CA ASP A 217 -4.35 10.82 -4.99
C ASP A 217 -3.65 10.77 -6.35
N LEU A 218 -2.91 9.69 -6.58
CA LEU A 218 -2.39 9.33 -7.89
C LEU A 218 -3.17 8.16 -8.46
N SER A 219 -3.58 8.29 -9.72
CA SER A 219 -4.22 7.22 -10.48
C SER A 219 -3.58 7.09 -11.86
N ASN A 220 -3.66 5.91 -12.45
CA ASN A 220 -3.09 5.61 -13.77
C ASN A 220 -1.59 5.91 -13.86
N ILE A 221 -0.83 5.50 -12.84
CA ILE A 221 0.62 5.70 -12.78
C ILE A 221 1.39 4.42 -13.08
N SER A 222 2.57 4.58 -13.68
CA SER A 222 3.48 3.46 -13.97
C SER A 222 4.12 2.91 -12.69
N PRO A 223 4.60 1.65 -12.72
CA PRO A 223 5.42 1.11 -11.64
C PRO A 223 6.63 1.99 -11.36
N GLY A 224 6.93 2.20 -10.08
CA GLY A 224 7.98 3.11 -9.65
C GLY A 224 7.89 3.48 -8.18
N THR A 225 8.79 4.35 -7.77
CA THR A 225 8.84 4.89 -6.42
C THR A 225 8.37 6.33 -6.42
N TYR A 226 7.44 6.64 -5.52
CA TYR A 226 6.78 7.93 -5.39
C TYR A 226 6.98 8.48 -3.98
N ALA A 227 7.10 9.80 -3.89
CA ALA A 227 7.07 10.53 -2.63
C ALA A 227 6.26 11.80 -2.85
N CYS A 228 5.56 12.26 -1.81
CA CYS A 228 4.79 13.48 -1.84
C CYS A 228 5.30 14.44 -0.76
N THR A 229 5.47 15.70 -1.13
CA THR A 229 5.51 16.79 -0.15
C THR A 229 4.08 17.29 0.03
N ILE A 230 3.59 17.26 1.25
CA ILE A 230 2.26 17.76 1.62
C ILE A 230 2.48 19.08 2.34
N THR A 231 1.89 20.16 1.82
CA THR A 231 2.07 21.51 2.36
C THR A 231 0.71 22.10 2.72
N GLU A 232 0.57 22.60 3.94
CA GLU A 232 -0.63 23.29 4.39
C GLU A 232 -0.60 24.80 4.09
N GLY A 233 -1.71 25.50 4.36
CA GLY A 233 -1.92 26.89 3.96
C GLY A 233 -0.95 27.89 4.60
N GLN A 234 -0.35 27.50 5.73
CA GLN A 234 0.57 28.28 6.54
C GLN A 234 2.04 28.02 6.14
N GLY A 235 2.27 27.10 5.19
CA GLY A 235 3.58 26.80 4.63
C GLY A 235 4.33 25.66 5.33
N HIS A 236 3.79 25.09 6.40
CA HIS A 236 4.36 23.88 7.01
C HIS A 236 4.22 22.69 6.05
N SER A 237 5.19 21.79 6.06
CA SER A 237 5.22 20.67 5.13
C SER A 237 5.76 19.40 5.78
N ILE A 238 5.16 18.26 5.42
CA ILE A 238 5.71 16.94 5.67
C ILE A 238 6.10 16.26 4.36
N GLU A 239 7.12 15.43 4.39
CA GLU A 239 7.43 14.50 3.30
C GLU A 239 6.92 13.11 3.68
N THR A 240 6.18 12.47 2.78
CA THR A 240 5.80 11.07 2.95
C THR A 240 7.04 10.17 2.89
N PRO A 241 7.01 8.98 3.51
CA PRO A 241 7.92 7.90 3.15
C PRO A 241 7.81 7.59 1.65
N THR A 242 8.83 6.92 1.12
CA THR A 242 8.82 6.45 -0.27
C THR A 242 7.80 5.33 -0.44
N MET A 243 6.81 5.54 -1.29
CA MET A 243 5.81 4.55 -1.68
C MET A 243 6.25 3.84 -2.95
N THR A 244 6.03 2.53 -3.05
CA THR A 244 6.37 1.76 -4.26
C THR A 244 5.11 1.20 -4.89
N VAL A 245 4.97 1.42 -6.19
CA VAL A 245 3.97 0.80 -7.04
C VAL A 245 4.69 -0.24 -7.89
N GLY A 246 4.34 -1.50 -7.70
CA GLY A 246 4.86 -2.64 -8.45
C GLY A 246 4.10 -2.94 -9.73
N ALA A 247 4.51 -4.02 -10.39
CA ALA A 247 3.82 -4.67 -11.49
C ALA A 247 4.21 -6.16 -11.50
N PRO A 248 3.38 -7.04 -12.11
CA PRO A 248 3.81 -8.40 -12.40
C PRO A 248 5.00 -8.40 -13.38
N SER A 249 5.74 -9.51 -13.43
CA SER A 249 6.76 -9.71 -14.46
C SER A 249 6.13 -9.86 -15.84
N LEU A 250 6.92 -9.67 -16.91
CA LEU A 250 6.43 -9.81 -18.28
C LEU A 250 5.83 -11.21 -18.51
N LEU A 251 4.61 -11.27 -19.05
CA LEU A 251 3.97 -12.51 -19.48
C LEU A 251 4.68 -13.04 -20.74
N VAL A 252 5.24 -14.25 -20.64
CA VAL A 252 5.97 -14.92 -21.72
C VAL A 252 5.43 -16.33 -21.91
N PRO A 253 4.66 -16.59 -22.98
CA PRO A 253 4.32 -17.95 -23.39
C PRO A 253 5.56 -18.66 -23.95
N GLN A 254 5.72 -19.94 -23.65
CA GLN A 254 6.87 -20.74 -24.06
C GLN A 254 6.41 -22.08 -24.65
N THR A 255 7.18 -22.60 -25.60
CA THR A 255 6.97 -23.96 -26.11
C THR A 255 7.33 -24.97 -25.02
N ASN A 256 6.39 -25.86 -24.70
CA ASN A 256 6.66 -27.02 -23.85
C ASN A 256 7.19 -28.19 -24.70
N PHE A 257 6.42 -28.59 -25.71
CA PHE A 257 6.84 -29.59 -26.69
C PHE A 257 6.04 -29.46 -27.99
N VAL A 258 6.58 -30.05 -29.07
CA VAL A 258 5.91 -30.23 -30.36
C VAL A 258 6.15 -31.66 -30.83
N ILE A 259 5.10 -32.29 -31.37
CA ILE A 259 5.13 -33.57 -32.06
C ILE A 259 4.60 -33.30 -33.48
N ASP A 260 5.45 -33.55 -34.46
CA ASP A 260 5.13 -33.35 -35.88
C ASP A 260 4.10 -34.37 -36.40
N VAL A 261 3.48 -34.05 -37.53
CA VAL A 261 2.57 -34.95 -38.23
C VAL A 261 3.33 -36.19 -38.71
N LEU A 262 2.73 -37.36 -38.54
CA LEU A 262 3.36 -38.65 -38.84
C LEU A 262 3.41 -38.94 -40.34
N CYS A 263 2.32 -38.63 -41.06
CA CYS A 263 2.17 -38.87 -42.49
C CYS A 263 1.67 -37.61 -43.18
N ALA A 264 2.17 -37.33 -44.39
CA ALA A 264 1.72 -36.18 -45.16
C ALA A 264 0.20 -36.25 -45.42
N GLY A 265 -0.50 -35.13 -45.19
CA GLY A 265 -1.95 -34.97 -45.31
C GLY A 265 -2.73 -35.33 -44.05
N GLU A 266 -2.10 -35.90 -43.02
CA GLU A 266 -2.79 -36.28 -41.79
C GLU A 266 -2.85 -35.14 -40.76
N ALA A 267 -3.67 -35.33 -39.74
CA ALA A 267 -3.80 -34.43 -38.60
C ALA A 267 -3.41 -35.17 -37.31
N THR A 268 -2.16 -35.61 -37.22
CA THR A 268 -1.64 -36.30 -36.02
C THR A 268 -0.70 -35.44 -35.18
N GLY A 269 -0.44 -34.20 -35.60
CA GLY A 269 0.44 -33.29 -34.89
C GLY A 269 -0.12 -32.89 -33.54
N THR A 270 0.77 -32.55 -32.61
CA THR A 270 0.43 -32.07 -31.26
C THR A 270 1.42 -30.98 -30.85
N ALA A 271 0.95 -29.91 -30.22
CA ALA A 271 1.80 -28.88 -29.67
C ALA A 271 1.29 -28.46 -28.29
N ALA A 272 2.21 -28.15 -27.39
CA ALA A 272 1.91 -27.71 -26.03
C ALA A 272 2.72 -26.49 -25.64
N VAL A 273 2.12 -25.61 -24.85
CA VAL A 273 2.73 -24.40 -24.33
C VAL A 273 2.59 -24.28 -22.82
N THR A 274 3.49 -23.52 -22.23
CA THR A 274 3.41 -23.02 -20.84
C THR A 274 3.46 -21.50 -20.85
N ALA A 275 3.19 -20.87 -19.71
CA ALA A 275 3.32 -19.43 -19.52
C ALA A 275 4.15 -19.15 -18.27
N VAL A 276 5.03 -18.16 -18.36
CA VAL A 276 5.86 -17.67 -17.26
C VAL A 276 5.66 -16.15 -17.13
N GLY A 277 5.68 -15.64 -15.90
CA GLY A 277 5.41 -14.23 -15.62
C GLY A 277 3.94 -13.84 -15.79
N GLY A 278 3.61 -12.56 -15.74
CA GLY A 278 2.25 -12.08 -15.60
C GLY A 278 1.64 -12.48 -14.25
N THR A 279 0.31 -12.45 -14.18
CA THR A 279 -0.47 -12.84 -13.00
C THR A 279 -1.05 -14.25 -13.17
N PRO A 280 -0.74 -15.22 -12.29
CA PRO A 280 -1.24 -16.60 -12.40
C PRO A 280 -2.75 -16.71 -12.55
N GLY A 281 -3.20 -17.61 -13.43
CA GLY A 281 -4.60 -17.78 -13.84
C GLY A 281 -4.75 -17.63 -15.35
N TYR A 282 -3.91 -18.34 -16.11
CA TYR A 282 -3.76 -18.14 -17.55
C TYR A 282 -4.87 -18.83 -18.37
N LEU A 283 -5.36 -18.11 -19.37
CA LEU A 283 -6.21 -18.62 -20.44
C LEU A 283 -5.40 -18.72 -21.73
N PHE A 284 -5.54 -19.84 -22.44
CA PHE A 284 -4.83 -20.13 -23.67
C PHE A 284 -5.83 -20.23 -24.81
N GLN A 285 -5.63 -19.45 -25.87
CA GLN A 285 -6.47 -19.47 -27.06
C GLN A 285 -5.61 -19.59 -28.31
N TRP A 286 -5.81 -20.65 -29.07
CA TRP A 286 -5.08 -20.91 -30.29
C TRP A 286 -5.79 -20.30 -31.50
N SER A 287 -4.99 -19.96 -32.52
CA SER A 287 -5.42 -19.41 -33.82
C SER A 287 -6.40 -20.31 -34.59
N ASN A 288 -6.42 -21.62 -34.30
CA ASN A 288 -7.39 -22.57 -34.85
C ASN A 288 -8.70 -22.65 -34.03
N GLY A 289 -8.88 -21.78 -33.03
CA GLY A 289 -10.09 -21.71 -32.21
C GLY A 289 -10.09 -22.61 -30.97
N ILE A 290 -9.08 -23.47 -30.79
CA ILE A 290 -9.01 -24.36 -29.61
C ILE A 290 -8.51 -23.60 -28.38
N SER A 291 -9.11 -23.88 -27.23
CA SER A 291 -8.66 -23.36 -25.94
C SER A 291 -7.88 -24.42 -25.14
N GLY A 292 -6.94 -23.97 -24.32
CA GLY A 292 -6.12 -24.83 -23.46
C GLY A 292 -4.64 -24.88 -23.84
N GLN A 293 -3.82 -25.45 -22.95
CA GLN A 293 -2.35 -25.47 -23.12
C GLN A 293 -1.86 -26.37 -24.25
N VAL A 294 -2.69 -27.31 -24.71
CA VAL A 294 -2.33 -28.34 -25.68
C VAL A 294 -3.32 -28.30 -26.83
N ILE A 295 -2.81 -28.30 -28.06
CA ILE A 295 -3.55 -28.66 -29.27
C ILE A 295 -3.08 -30.02 -29.76
N SER A 296 -4.02 -30.87 -30.15
CA SER A 296 -3.76 -32.20 -30.68
C SER A 296 -4.64 -32.46 -31.89
N ASN A 297 -4.27 -33.48 -32.67
CA ASN A 297 -4.90 -33.84 -33.93
C ASN A 297 -4.91 -32.68 -34.94
N VAL A 298 -3.76 -32.02 -35.10
CA VAL A 298 -3.59 -30.88 -36.01
C VAL A 298 -2.68 -31.24 -37.18
N SER A 299 -2.94 -30.67 -38.37
CA SER A 299 -2.09 -30.83 -39.56
C SER A 299 -0.81 -29.99 -39.46
N GLY A 300 0.13 -30.18 -40.39
CA GLY A 300 1.34 -29.36 -40.46
C GLY A 300 0.99 -27.89 -40.66
N GLY A 301 1.69 -27.01 -39.95
CA GLY A 301 1.44 -25.57 -40.03
C GLY A 301 1.91 -24.78 -38.82
N ASN A 302 1.72 -23.46 -38.90
CA ASN A 302 2.04 -22.54 -37.82
C ASN A 302 0.79 -22.26 -36.97
N TYR A 303 0.92 -22.45 -35.67
CA TYR A 303 -0.12 -22.22 -34.69
C TYR A 303 0.31 -21.09 -33.75
N VAL A 304 -0.41 -19.97 -33.81
CA VAL A 304 -0.26 -18.88 -32.83
C VAL A 304 -1.14 -19.18 -31.64
N VAL A 305 -0.59 -19.10 -30.43
CA VAL A 305 -1.34 -19.07 -29.17
C VAL A 305 -1.34 -17.65 -28.62
N THR A 306 -2.51 -17.19 -28.16
CA THR A 306 -2.66 -16.01 -27.32
C THR A 306 -2.87 -16.49 -25.89
N VAL A 307 -2.02 -16.05 -24.97
CA VAL A 307 -2.15 -16.29 -23.55
C VAL A 307 -2.62 -15.02 -22.88
N THR A 308 -3.69 -15.11 -22.11
CA THR A 308 -4.22 -14.02 -21.28
C THR A 308 -4.05 -14.39 -19.81
N ASP A 309 -3.53 -13.50 -18.99
CA ASP A 309 -3.37 -13.73 -17.55
C ASP A 309 -4.63 -13.32 -16.75
N ASN A 310 -4.60 -13.46 -15.42
CA ASN A 310 -5.78 -13.18 -14.58
C ASN A 310 -6.15 -11.69 -14.48
N HIS A 311 -5.24 -10.78 -14.83
CA HIS A 311 -5.51 -9.35 -14.91
C HIS A 311 -5.84 -8.89 -16.34
N GLY A 312 -5.91 -9.82 -17.30
CA GLY A 312 -6.26 -9.54 -18.69
C GLY A 312 -5.06 -9.20 -19.58
N CYS A 313 -3.82 -9.32 -19.09
CA CYS A 313 -2.62 -9.04 -19.87
C CYS A 313 -2.41 -10.12 -20.93
N GLN A 314 -2.11 -9.73 -22.17
CA GLN A 314 -1.99 -10.66 -23.29
C GLN A 314 -0.58 -10.75 -23.85
N ALA A 315 -0.18 -11.97 -24.22
CA ALA A 315 1.04 -12.24 -24.97
C ALA A 315 0.80 -13.35 -25.98
N THR A 316 1.50 -13.31 -27.12
CA THR A 316 1.37 -14.30 -28.19
C THR A 316 2.66 -15.07 -28.40
N HIS A 317 2.54 -16.34 -28.78
CA HIS A 317 3.68 -17.17 -29.18
C HIS A 317 3.32 -18.03 -30.39
N THR A 318 4.27 -18.27 -31.29
CA THR A 318 4.04 -19.05 -32.52
C THR A 318 4.85 -20.34 -32.48
N LEU A 319 4.18 -21.46 -32.76
CA LEU A 319 4.78 -22.79 -32.87
C LEU A 319 4.57 -23.32 -34.28
N ALA A 320 5.54 -24.05 -34.81
CA ALA A 320 5.43 -24.76 -36.07
C ALA A 320 5.31 -26.26 -35.81
N VAL A 321 4.24 -26.89 -36.30
CA VAL A 321 4.10 -28.34 -36.38
C VAL A 321 4.56 -28.75 -37.77
N GLY A 322 5.62 -29.57 -37.83
CA GLY A 322 6.17 -30.09 -39.07
C GLY A 322 5.30 -31.18 -39.69
N GLU A 323 5.50 -31.42 -40.97
CA GLU A 323 4.86 -32.50 -41.72
C GLU A 323 5.85 -33.04 -42.76
N PRO A 324 5.97 -34.37 -42.94
CA PRO A 324 6.86 -34.94 -43.94
C PRO A 324 6.36 -34.58 -45.34
N ALA A 325 7.29 -34.57 -46.31
CA ALA A 325 6.89 -34.44 -47.71
C ALA A 325 5.98 -35.60 -48.12
N PRO A 326 5.00 -35.41 -49.03
CA PRO A 326 4.17 -36.49 -49.55
C PRO A 326 4.99 -37.64 -50.12
N LEU A 327 4.58 -38.88 -49.83
CA LEU A 327 5.21 -40.07 -50.38
C LEU A 327 4.94 -40.15 -51.89
N GLN A 328 6.00 -40.09 -52.69
CA GLN A 328 5.98 -40.21 -54.14
C GLN A 328 6.68 -41.50 -54.56
N VAL A 329 5.98 -42.37 -55.28
CA VAL A 329 6.49 -43.66 -55.74
C VAL A 329 6.58 -43.65 -57.26
N THR A 330 7.78 -43.86 -57.78
CA THR A 330 8.05 -43.91 -59.24
C THR A 330 8.55 -45.31 -59.62
N PRO A 331 7.71 -46.15 -60.23
CA PRO A 331 8.11 -47.46 -60.74
C PRO A 331 8.85 -47.33 -62.08
N GLN A 332 9.95 -48.05 -62.23
CA GLN A 332 10.67 -48.22 -63.49
C GLN A 332 10.70 -49.71 -63.84
N ALA A 333 9.89 -50.09 -64.82
CA ALA A 333 9.74 -51.49 -65.25
C ALA A 333 10.47 -51.76 -66.57
N THR A 334 11.11 -52.94 -66.63
CA THR A 334 11.60 -53.56 -67.86
C THR A 334 10.78 -54.83 -68.08
N SER A 335 10.07 -54.90 -69.22
CA SER A 335 9.20 -56.04 -69.55
C SER A 335 9.98 -57.34 -69.69
N ALA A 336 9.35 -58.44 -69.27
CA ALA A 336 9.87 -59.78 -69.51
C ALA A 336 9.87 -60.11 -71.01
N ASN A 337 10.85 -60.88 -71.45
CA ASN A 337 10.87 -61.47 -72.79
C ASN A 337 9.79 -62.56 -72.90
N CYS A 338 9.28 -62.76 -74.12
CA CYS A 338 8.15 -63.65 -74.37
C CYS A 338 8.40 -65.07 -73.80
N GLY A 339 7.60 -65.43 -72.79
CA GLY A 339 7.63 -66.76 -72.15
C GLY A 339 8.65 -66.93 -71.02
N ASN A 340 9.40 -65.90 -70.66
CA ASN A 340 10.42 -65.95 -69.60
C ASN A 340 9.98 -65.16 -68.35
N SER A 341 10.59 -65.50 -67.21
CA SER A 341 10.50 -64.74 -65.95
C SER A 341 11.76 -63.91 -65.78
N ASP A 342 12.01 -62.96 -66.69
CA ASP A 342 13.19 -62.10 -66.72
C ASP A 342 12.86 -60.59 -66.66
N GLY A 343 11.61 -60.25 -66.33
CA GLY A 343 11.18 -58.88 -66.08
C GLY A 343 11.78 -58.31 -64.79
N ILE A 344 11.96 -56.98 -64.77
CA ILE A 344 12.56 -56.25 -63.65
C ILE A 344 11.68 -55.04 -63.31
N LEU A 345 11.47 -54.80 -62.02
CA LEU A 345 10.87 -53.56 -61.52
C LEU A 345 11.79 -52.93 -60.48
N LEU A 346 12.24 -51.70 -60.74
CA LEU A 346 12.90 -50.87 -59.75
C LEU A 346 11.94 -49.79 -59.27
N VAL A 347 11.71 -49.71 -57.96
CA VAL A 347 10.86 -48.68 -57.37
C VAL A 347 11.73 -47.59 -56.76
N THR A 348 11.51 -46.33 -57.15
CA THR A 348 12.17 -45.17 -56.51
C THR A 348 11.15 -44.40 -55.67
N VAL A 349 11.53 -44.01 -54.46
CA VAL A 349 10.66 -43.34 -53.49
C VAL A 349 11.26 -42.00 -53.10
N GLN A 350 10.43 -40.95 -53.07
CA GLN A 350 10.76 -39.62 -52.53
C GLN A 350 9.69 -39.21 -51.50
N GLY A 351 10.07 -38.42 -50.49
CA GLY A 351 9.15 -38.03 -49.41
C GLY A 351 8.78 -39.19 -48.48
N GLY A 352 7.82 -38.97 -47.58
CA GLY A 352 7.45 -39.89 -46.50
C GLY A 352 8.51 -40.02 -45.41
N THR A 353 8.35 -41.01 -44.53
CA THR A 353 9.27 -41.31 -43.43
C THR A 353 9.94 -42.67 -43.64
N TYR A 354 11.27 -42.70 -43.63
CA TYR A 354 12.07 -43.93 -43.71
C TYR A 354 11.98 -44.74 -42.38
N PRO A 355 12.00 -46.09 -42.38
CA PRO A 355 12.24 -47.01 -43.52
C PRO A 355 11.01 -47.35 -44.37
N TYR A 356 11.25 -47.66 -45.66
CA TYR A 356 10.21 -48.12 -46.60
C TYR A 356 10.17 -49.64 -46.70
N LEU A 357 8.95 -50.17 -46.89
CA LEU A 357 8.71 -51.55 -47.30
C LEU A 357 8.00 -51.54 -48.66
N TYR A 358 8.47 -52.39 -49.56
CA TYR A 358 7.98 -52.51 -50.93
C TYR A 358 7.25 -53.84 -51.08
N ASP A 359 6.07 -53.83 -51.66
CA ASP A 359 5.30 -55.04 -51.95
C ASP A 359 4.56 -54.88 -53.28
N ILE A 360 4.69 -55.88 -54.17
CA ILE A 360 3.96 -55.98 -55.44
C ILE A 360 2.88 -57.07 -55.38
N GLY A 361 2.44 -57.46 -54.19
CA GLY A 361 1.57 -58.62 -53.94
C GLY A 361 2.33 -59.92 -53.71
N LYS A 362 3.65 -59.87 -53.50
CA LYS A 362 4.54 -61.02 -53.23
C LYS A 362 5.13 -61.01 -51.82
N GLY A 363 4.65 -60.10 -50.97
CA GLY A 363 5.10 -59.91 -49.59
C GLY A 363 6.06 -58.72 -49.47
N PRO A 364 6.08 -58.05 -48.31
CA PRO A 364 6.87 -56.85 -48.10
C PRO A 364 8.36 -57.18 -48.01
N GLN A 365 9.19 -56.38 -48.71
CA GLN A 365 10.65 -56.44 -48.62
C GLN A 365 11.26 -55.04 -48.48
N PRO A 366 12.46 -54.90 -47.89
CA PRO A 366 13.15 -53.61 -47.79
C PRO A 366 13.87 -53.20 -49.09
N ASN A 367 14.00 -54.11 -50.06
CA ASN A 367 14.68 -53.86 -51.32
C ASN A 367 13.70 -53.29 -52.37
N PRO A 368 14.00 -52.13 -52.99
CA PRO A 368 13.19 -51.56 -54.06
C PRO A 368 13.26 -52.33 -55.40
N LEU A 369 14.19 -53.28 -55.55
CA LEU A 369 14.41 -54.03 -56.78
C LEU A 369 13.70 -55.40 -56.74
N PHE A 370 12.79 -55.61 -57.69
CA PHE A 370 12.11 -56.88 -57.93
C PHE A 370 12.66 -57.50 -59.22
N LEU A 371 13.09 -58.76 -59.12
CA LEU A 371 13.69 -59.51 -60.22
C LEU A 371 12.84 -60.73 -60.56
N ASN A 372 13.10 -61.29 -61.74
CA ASN A 372 12.48 -62.51 -62.25
C ASN A 372 10.94 -62.43 -62.35
N LEU A 373 10.43 -61.28 -62.77
CA LEU A 373 9.00 -61.07 -62.97
C LEU A 373 8.55 -61.67 -64.30
N SER A 374 7.38 -62.30 -64.32
CA SER A 374 6.73 -62.85 -65.50
C SER A 374 5.73 -61.85 -66.09
N ALA A 375 5.25 -62.09 -67.31
CA ALA A 375 4.16 -61.28 -67.86
C ALA A 375 2.91 -61.38 -66.97
N GLY A 376 2.40 -60.23 -66.51
CA GLY A 376 1.22 -60.13 -65.64
C GLY A 376 1.51 -60.01 -64.13
N ASP A 377 2.79 -60.06 -63.73
CA ASP A 377 3.23 -59.65 -62.39
C ASP A 377 3.21 -58.12 -62.18
#